data_AF-C5KT27-F1
#
_entry.id   AF-C5KT27-F1
#
_cell.length_a   1.000
_cell.length_b   1.000
_cell.length_c   1.000
_cell.angle_alpha   90.00
_cell.angle_beta   90.00
_cell.angle_gamma   90.00
#
_symmetry.space_group_name_H-M   'P 1'
#
loop_
_entity.id
_entity.type
_entity.pdbx_description
1 polymer ?
#
loop_
_entity_poly.entity_id
_entity_poly.type
_entity_poly.pdbx_seq_one_letter_code
_entity_poly.pdbx_strand_id
1 'polypeptide(L)'
;MSRRSDDQQASDPRGFNHGEEDYAAASSADSPRGIKRIRHKTPPRGTIRPPENKKRKISCSTTSSDNCHTVAEAREEGPSLSDLTEELCGPAYKDYCKCDDPQDPVSLQRIWIEHEDGTRRASDDIDFLFSYWEDDKFVRGFSITTLQFMLRQPRPILHPVSRQVIQDGVLERAERMVKLLEASGAIEPITVRDLATLPQKELTRRDMQHLSLEVWQLLGRQSVYVEEDTLVDMDRTQILMLNSELRSMFTENFTEDQRRQFFPPDGRPFMKIHEALMGGGEDIPTSLRTLSAVQGILKDLRTILTNAPDNMKFMVTYVIVGALAVVSGPIRSRYMTGLSHSFEISPADVHYDDDEYSSSDSDEGDYVGHEDEDDSERDDLDDEF
;
A
#
# COMPACT_ATOMS: atom_id res chain seq x y z
N MET A 1 55.33 -41.36 10.04
CA MET A 1 55.98 -40.05 10.26
C MET A 1 54.84 -39.02 10.39
N SER A 2 54.21 -38.81 11.55
CA SER A 2 54.65 -38.06 12.75
C SER A 2 55.15 -36.64 12.47
N ARG A 3 54.28 -35.63 12.74
CA ARG A 3 54.50 -34.34 13.45
C ARG A 3 53.27 -33.44 13.24
N ARG A 4 52.47 -33.21 14.31
CA ARG A 4 52.41 -32.00 15.20
C ARG A 4 51.75 -30.80 14.50
N SER A 5 50.52 -30.38 14.83
CA SER A 5 49.97 -29.74 16.06
C SER A 5 50.51 -28.33 16.30
N ASP A 6 49.60 -27.34 16.31
CA ASP A 6 49.55 -26.07 17.09
C ASP A 6 48.18 -25.42 16.74
N ASP A 7 47.13 -25.49 17.56
CA ASP A 7 46.81 -24.70 18.76
C ASP A 7 46.95 -23.17 18.57
N GLN A 8 45.82 -22.48 18.36
CA GLN A 8 45.68 -21.05 18.63
C GLN A 8 44.37 -20.75 19.38
N GLN A 9 44.56 -19.96 20.43
CA GLN A 9 43.71 -19.76 21.59
C GLN A 9 42.56 -18.78 21.35
N ALA A 10 41.50 -19.02 22.12
CA ALA A 10 40.36 -18.15 22.35
C ALA A 10 40.77 -16.85 23.05
N SER A 11 40.14 -15.75 22.64
CA SER A 11 40.15 -14.46 23.35
C SER A 11 38.72 -14.07 23.70
N ASP A 12 38.40 -14.11 24.99
CA ASP A 12 37.22 -13.51 25.63
C ASP A 12 37.20 -11.98 25.48
N PRO A 13 36.04 -11.36 25.20
CA PRO A 13 35.80 -9.98 25.56
C PRO A 13 34.96 -9.87 26.85
N ARG A 14 35.57 -9.12 27.77
CA ARG A 14 35.12 -8.64 29.07
C ARG A 14 33.71 -8.07 29.08
N GLY A 15 32.99 -8.39 30.16
CA GLY A 15 31.69 -7.83 30.49
C GLY A 15 31.73 -6.34 30.79
N PHE A 16 30.71 -5.64 30.30
CA PHE A 16 30.35 -4.29 30.69
C PHE A 16 29.15 -4.34 31.64
N ASN A 17 29.38 -3.88 32.87
CA ASN A 17 28.33 -3.52 33.83
C ASN A 17 27.69 -2.22 33.34
N HIS A 18 26.39 -2.24 33.04
CA HIS A 18 25.58 -1.03 32.98
C HIS A 18 24.89 -0.85 34.33
N GLY A 19 25.18 0.29 34.95
CA GLY A 19 24.52 0.75 36.17
C GLY A 19 23.06 1.12 35.90
N GLU A 20 22.21 0.76 36.83
CA GLU A 20 20.85 1.25 36.98
C GLU A 20 20.90 2.74 37.34
N GLU A 21 20.37 3.60 36.48
CA GLU A 21 20.01 4.98 36.84
C GLU A 21 18.49 5.11 36.84
N ASP A 22 17.95 5.25 38.05
CA ASP A 22 16.56 5.60 38.34
C ASP A 22 16.25 7.03 37.88
N TYR A 23 15.39 7.18 36.88
CA TYR A 23 14.79 8.48 36.55
C TYR A 23 13.41 8.60 37.17
N ALA A 24 13.35 9.44 38.21
CA ALA A 24 12.13 9.83 38.91
C ALA A 24 11.22 10.69 38.01
N ALA A 25 9.94 10.33 38.01
CA ALA A 25 8.87 11.03 37.31
C ALA A 25 8.61 12.43 37.89
N ALA A 26 8.67 13.46 37.05
CA ALA A 26 8.16 14.78 37.34
C ALA A 26 6.81 14.99 36.63
N SER A 27 5.76 15.03 37.44
CA SER A 27 4.40 15.46 37.11
C SER A 27 4.37 16.98 36.93
N SER A 28 3.86 17.47 35.79
CA SER A 28 3.33 18.82 35.70
C SER A 28 2.12 18.87 34.79
N ALA A 29 0.97 19.06 35.44
CA ALA A 29 -0.30 19.43 34.85
C ALA A 29 -0.21 20.83 34.23
N ASP A 30 -0.72 21.00 33.01
CA ASP A 30 -1.60 22.13 32.71
C ASP A 30 -2.32 21.91 31.37
N SER A 31 -3.66 21.99 31.43
CA SER A 31 -4.57 21.73 30.33
C SER A 31 -5.34 23.01 29.99
N PRO A 32 -5.30 23.52 28.75
CA PRO A 32 -6.20 24.58 28.32
C PRO A 32 -7.43 24.01 27.58
N ARG A 33 -8.54 24.02 28.32
CA ARG A 33 -9.92 24.39 27.93
C ARG A 33 -10.27 24.40 26.42
N GLY A 34 -11.19 23.49 26.05
CA GLY A 34 -12.52 23.90 25.60
C GLY A 34 -12.78 24.07 24.09
N ILE A 35 -12.82 22.96 23.34
CA ILE A 35 -13.48 22.93 22.02
C ILE A 35 -14.83 22.20 22.17
N LYS A 36 -15.93 22.94 21.95
CA LYS A 36 -17.30 22.41 21.90
C LYS A 36 -17.43 21.47 20.69
N ARG A 37 -17.41 20.15 20.92
CA ARG A 37 -17.78 19.15 19.92
C ARG A 37 -19.30 19.19 19.65
N ILE A 38 -19.65 19.44 18.40
CA ILE A 38 -20.99 19.28 17.84
C ILE A 38 -21.33 17.78 17.89
N ARG A 39 -22.37 17.41 18.63
CA ARG A 39 -22.90 16.04 18.68
C ARG A 39 -23.62 15.74 17.37
N HIS A 40 -22.98 15.02 16.46
CA HIS A 40 -23.69 14.33 15.39
C HIS A 40 -24.45 13.14 16.00
N LYS A 41 -25.77 13.10 15.75
CA LYS A 41 -26.64 11.99 16.13
C LYS A 41 -26.23 10.76 15.32
N THR A 42 -25.73 9.74 15.99
CA THR A 42 -25.50 8.41 15.43
C THR A 42 -26.84 7.77 15.04
N PRO A 43 -27.01 7.22 13.82
CA PRO A 43 -28.18 6.43 13.47
C PRO A 43 -28.16 5.09 14.24
N PRO A 44 -29.33 4.45 14.44
CA PRO A 44 -29.43 3.23 15.22
C PRO A 44 -28.84 2.02 14.47
N ARG A 45 -28.17 1.17 15.25
CA ARG A 45 -27.65 -0.19 14.94
C ARG A 45 -28.38 -0.89 13.78
N GLY A 46 -27.67 -1.06 12.67
CA GLY A 46 -27.98 -2.11 11.70
C GLY A 46 -27.42 -3.43 12.20
N THR A 47 -28.27 -4.41 12.44
CA THR A 47 -27.84 -5.81 12.43
C THR A 47 -27.52 -6.14 10.98
N ILE A 48 -26.31 -6.60 10.69
CA ILE A 48 -25.97 -7.15 9.38
C ILE A 48 -26.82 -8.41 9.22
N ARG A 49 -27.97 -8.27 8.57
CA ARG A 49 -28.74 -9.41 8.07
C ARG A 49 -28.09 -9.84 6.75
N PRO A 50 -27.78 -11.13 6.56
CA PRO A 50 -27.42 -11.62 5.25
C PRO A 50 -28.55 -11.32 4.25
N PRO A 51 -28.22 -11.06 2.96
CA PRO A 51 -29.21 -10.66 1.97
C PRO A 51 -30.35 -11.67 1.87
N GLU A 52 -31.59 -11.22 2.13
CA GLU A 52 -32.78 -12.04 1.94
C GLU A 52 -32.90 -12.43 0.47
N ASN A 53 -32.71 -13.73 0.21
CA ASN A 53 -32.96 -14.35 -1.09
C ASN A 53 -34.42 -14.10 -1.53
N LYS A 54 -34.62 -13.13 -2.44
CA LYS A 54 -35.90 -12.92 -3.12
C LYS A 54 -36.21 -14.13 -4.00
N LYS A 55 -36.92 -15.12 -3.44
CA LYS A 55 -37.55 -16.21 -4.18
C LYS A 55 -38.50 -15.61 -5.22
N ARG A 56 -38.07 -15.57 -6.49
CA ARG A 56 -38.96 -15.32 -7.63
C ARG A 56 -40.02 -16.43 -7.66
N LYS A 57 -41.27 -16.08 -7.39
CA LYS A 57 -42.43 -16.95 -7.62
C LYS A 57 -42.57 -17.16 -9.14
N ILE A 58 -42.15 -18.34 -9.61
CA ILE A 58 -42.57 -18.85 -10.92
C ILE A 58 -43.91 -19.54 -10.69
N SER A 59 -44.99 -18.90 -11.14
CA SER A 59 -46.32 -19.51 -11.16
C SER A 59 -46.42 -20.44 -12.37
N CYS A 60 -46.28 -21.75 -12.15
CA CYS A 60 -46.64 -22.77 -13.14
C CYS A 60 -48.08 -23.23 -12.86
N SER A 61 -48.93 -23.11 -13.86
CA SER A 61 -50.31 -23.55 -13.89
C SER A 61 -50.42 -25.08 -13.89
N THR A 62 -51.31 -25.58 -13.04
CA THR A 62 -51.71 -26.97 -12.85
C THR A 62 -52.44 -27.58 -14.05
N THR A 63 -52.06 -28.78 -14.43
CA THR A 63 -52.97 -29.82 -14.96
C THR A 63 -52.58 -31.18 -14.37
N SER A 64 -53.59 -31.93 -13.96
CA SER A 64 -53.57 -33.18 -13.20
C SER A 64 -53.09 -34.41 -14.00
N SER A 65 -52.44 -35.37 -13.34
CA SER A 65 -52.92 -36.76 -13.24
C SER A 65 -52.01 -37.63 -12.34
N ASP A 66 -52.65 -38.32 -11.40
CA ASP A 66 -52.46 -39.71 -10.93
C ASP A 66 -51.06 -40.35 -10.72
N ASN A 67 -50.94 -40.90 -9.51
CA ASN A 67 -50.17 -42.07 -9.08
C ASN A 67 -48.68 -42.17 -9.44
N CYS A 68 -47.83 -41.91 -8.43
CA CYS A 68 -46.56 -42.62 -8.31
C CYS A 68 -46.12 -42.68 -6.84
N HIS A 69 -46.08 -43.89 -6.28
CA HIS A 69 -45.32 -44.21 -5.07
C HIS A 69 -43.85 -43.85 -5.33
N THR A 70 -43.43 -42.68 -4.85
CA THR A 70 -42.03 -42.27 -4.85
C THR A 70 -41.50 -42.41 -3.44
N VAL A 71 -40.56 -43.34 -3.30
CA VAL A 71 -39.66 -43.47 -2.16
C VAL A 71 -39.11 -42.08 -1.88
N ALA A 72 -39.44 -41.53 -0.71
CA ALA A 72 -38.81 -40.31 -0.21
C ALA A 72 -37.35 -40.66 0.10
N GLU A 73 -36.51 -40.67 -0.94
CA GLU A 73 -35.08 -40.50 -0.76
C GLU A 73 -34.92 -39.17 -0.04
N ALA A 74 -34.52 -39.25 1.24
CA ALA A 74 -34.08 -38.10 2.00
C ALA A 74 -32.95 -37.48 1.18
N ARG A 75 -33.27 -36.43 0.41
CA ARG A 75 -32.28 -35.52 -0.12
C ARG A 75 -31.58 -34.97 1.12
N GLU A 76 -30.37 -35.44 1.35
CA GLU A 76 -29.45 -34.77 2.27
C GLU A 76 -29.43 -33.32 1.81
N GLU A 77 -30.07 -32.44 2.59
CA GLU A 77 -30.00 -31.01 2.38
C GLU A 77 -28.53 -30.67 2.57
N GLY A 78 -27.84 -30.40 1.46
CA GLY A 78 -26.45 -29.99 1.50
C GLY A 78 -26.26 -28.80 2.45
N PRO A 79 -25.04 -28.61 2.97
CA PRO A 79 -24.76 -27.55 3.94
C PRO A 79 -25.29 -26.21 3.43
N SER A 80 -25.94 -25.46 4.32
CA SER A 80 -26.48 -24.16 3.95
C SER A 80 -25.34 -23.19 3.60
N LEU A 81 -25.62 -22.18 2.77
CA LEU A 81 -24.62 -21.18 2.38
C LEU A 81 -23.95 -20.53 3.61
N SER A 82 -24.68 -20.36 4.72
CA SER A 82 -24.11 -19.82 5.96
C SER A 82 -23.15 -20.78 6.65
N ASP A 83 -23.44 -22.07 6.65
CA ASP A 83 -22.58 -23.08 7.28
C ASP A 83 -21.26 -23.21 6.51
N LEU A 84 -21.35 -23.19 5.18
CA LEU A 84 -20.17 -23.17 4.31
C LEU A 84 -19.36 -21.89 4.49
N THR A 85 -20.01 -20.75 4.71
CA THR A 85 -19.31 -19.47 4.96
C THR A 85 -18.56 -19.51 6.29
N GLU A 86 -19.16 -20.05 7.35
CA GLU A 86 -18.49 -20.16 8.66
C GLU A 86 -17.22 -21.03 8.59
N GLU A 87 -17.32 -22.20 7.96
CA GLU A 87 -16.16 -23.10 7.79
C GLU A 87 -15.02 -22.42 7.01
N LEU A 88 -15.37 -21.73 5.92
CA LEU A 88 -14.40 -21.12 5.03
C LEU A 88 -13.76 -19.85 5.63
N CYS A 89 -14.52 -19.02 6.36
CA CYS A 89 -14.03 -17.79 6.98
C CYS A 89 -13.09 -18.02 8.18
N GLY A 90 -13.24 -19.15 8.90
CA GLY A 90 -12.31 -19.55 9.96
C GLY A 90 -12.60 -19.01 11.36
N PRO A 91 -11.61 -19.10 12.28
CA PRO A 91 -11.84 -18.97 13.72
C PRO A 91 -12.37 -17.62 14.20
N ALA A 92 -12.11 -16.53 13.46
CA ALA A 92 -12.59 -15.19 13.79
C ALA A 92 -13.92 -14.82 13.10
N TYR A 93 -14.55 -15.70 12.32
CA TYR A 93 -15.78 -15.37 11.56
C TYR A 93 -16.92 -14.82 12.43
N LYS A 94 -17.17 -15.46 13.58
CA LYS A 94 -18.25 -15.06 14.51
C LYS A 94 -17.87 -13.86 15.39
N ASP A 95 -16.57 -13.63 15.56
CA ASP A 95 -16.05 -12.61 16.46
C ASP A 95 -14.66 -12.16 15.97
N TYR A 96 -14.66 -11.02 15.28
CA TYR A 96 -13.44 -10.45 14.69
C TYR A 96 -12.41 -10.10 15.77
N CYS A 97 -12.83 -9.90 17.02
CA CYS A 97 -11.92 -9.58 18.14
C CYS A 97 -11.03 -10.76 18.54
N LYS A 98 -11.32 -11.98 18.05
CA LYS A 98 -10.46 -13.16 18.19
C LYS A 98 -9.24 -13.11 17.28
N CYS A 99 -9.22 -12.25 16.27
CA CYS A 99 -8.03 -11.99 15.49
C CYS A 99 -6.98 -11.30 16.37
N ASP A 100 -5.74 -11.77 16.34
CA ASP A 100 -4.65 -11.15 17.07
C ASP A 100 -4.21 -9.83 16.43
N ASP A 101 -4.36 -9.73 15.10
CA ASP A 101 -4.06 -8.51 14.37
C ASP A 101 -5.23 -7.52 14.48
N PRO A 102 -5.01 -6.25 14.90
CA PRO A 102 -6.06 -5.23 14.94
C PRO A 102 -6.47 -4.72 13.56
N GLN A 103 -5.62 -4.93 12.56
CA GLN A 103 -5.80 -4.44 11.19
C GLN A 103 -5.30 -5.50 10.21
N ASP A 104 -5.88 -5.53 9.01
CA ASP A 104 -5.32 -6.29 7.90
C ASP A 104 -3.90 -5.75 7.60
N PRO A 105 -2.86 -6.60 7.60
CA PRO A 105 -1.48 -6.14 7.43
C PRO A 105 -1.16 -5.63 6.02
N VAL A 106 -2.08 -5.75 5.06
CA VAL A 106 -1.91 -5.35 3.67
C VAL A 106 -2.81 -4.17 3.34
N SER A 107 -4.13 -4.29 3.53
CA SER A 107 -5.07 -3.19 3.23
C SER A 107 -5.13 -2.13 4.33
N LEU A 108 -4.65 -2.44 5.54
CA LEU A 108 -4.75 -1.61 6.75
C LEU A 108 -6.18 -1.33 7.21
N GLN A 109 -7.17 -2.01 6.64
CA GLN A 109 -8.54 -1.96 7.13
C GLN A 109 -8.57 -2.53 8.55
N ARG A 110 -9.30 -1.86 9.45
CA ARG A 110 -9.35 -2.28 10.85
C ARG A 110 -10.22 -3.53 10.97
N ILE A 111 -9.70 -4.54 11.65
CA ILE A 111 -10.43 -5.75 12.00
C ILE A 111 -11.22 -5.50 13.28
N TRP A 112 -10.58 -4.88 14.26
CA TRP A 112 -11.19 -4.45 15.51
C TRP A 112 -10.52 -3.19 16.06
N ILE A 113 -11.22 -2.51 16.96
CA ILE A 113 -10.76 -1.28 17.61
C ILE A 113 -10.76 -1.52 19.13
N GLU A 114 -9.68 -1.11 19.79
CA GLU A 114 -9.61 -1.05 21.24
C GLU A 114 -10.23 0.25 21.75
N HIS A 115 -11.13 0.13 22.71
CA HIS A 115 -11.76 1.26 23.38
C HIS A 115 -11.00 1.67 24.65
N GLU A 116 -11.30 2.85 25.18
CA GLU A 116 -10.69 3.38 26.42
C GLU A 116 -10.88 2.46 27.64
N ASP A 117 -11.88 1.57 27.61
CA ASP A 117 -12.14 0.56 28.64
C ASP A 117 -11.33 -0.74 28.46
N GLY A 118 -10.42 -0.79 27.47
CA GLY A 118 -9.62 -1.96 27.11
C GLY A 118 -10.41 -3.04 26.35
N THR A 119 -11.68 -2.80 26.02
CA THR A 119 -12.48 -3.77 25.26
C THR A 119 -12.21 -3.65 23.76
N ARG A 120 -12.16 -4.81 23.09
CA ARG A 120 -12.10 -4.89 21.63
C ARG A 120 -13.51 -4.92 21.06
N ARG A 121 -13.73 -4.20 19.96
CA ARG A 121 -14.96 -4.28 19.16
C ARG A 121 -14.62 -4.43 17.69
N ALA A 122 -15.37 -5.28 17.00
CA ALA A 122 -15.25 -5.41 15.55
C ALA A 122 -15.39 -4.04 14.88
N SER A 123 -14.54 -3.76 13.91
CA SER A 123 -14.68 -2.56 13.08
C SER A 123 -15.75 -2.78 12.01
N ASP A 124 -16.32 -1.69 11.51
CA ASP A 124 -17.22 -1.70 10.34
C ASP A 124 -16.43 -1.61 9.00
N ASP A 125 -15.09 -1.56 9.06
CA ASP A 125 -14.23 -1.32 7.88
C ASP A 125 -14.01 -2.56 7.00
N ILE A 126 -14.34 -3.77 7.48
CA ILE A 126 -14.11 -5.04 6.77
C ILE A 126 -15.43 -5.75 6.50
N ASP A 127 -15.79 -5.83 5.22
CA ASP A 127 -17.00 -6.55 4.77
C ASP A 127 -16.89 -8.06 5.02
N PHE A 128 -15.75 -8.65 4.66
CA PHE A 128 -15.51 -10.10 4.75
C PHE A 128 -14.10 -10.37 5.29
N LEU A 129 -14.03 -11.03 6.45
CA LEU A 129 -12.79 -11.45 7.09
C LEU A 129 -12.53 -12.94 6.84
N PHE A 130 -11.39 -13.25 6.22
CA PHE A 130 -10.80 -14.58 6.26
C PHE A 130 -9.81 -14.66 7.41
N SER A 131 -9.85 -15.73 8.18
CA SER A 131 -8.95 -15.95 9.31
C SER A 131 -8.43 -17.37 9.37
N TYR A 132 -7.25 -17.57 9.95
CA TYR A 132 -6.62 -18.88 10.13
C TYR A 132 -5.70 -18.90 11.34
N TRP A 133 -5.37 -20.11 11.81
CA TRP A 133 -4.37 -20.31 12.86
C TRP A 133 -2.96 -20.38 12.26
N GLU A 134 -2.09 -19.49 12.71
CA GLU A 134 -0.65 -19.53 12.48
C GLU A 134 0.02 -20.21 13.69
N ASP A 135 0.67 -21.35 13.44
CA ASP A 135 1.38 -22.17 14.45
C ASP A 135 0.56 -22.51 15.71
N ASP A 136 -0.76 -22.68 15.59
CA ASP A 136 -1.70 -22.91 16.70
C ASP A 136 -1.65 -21.85 17.82
N LYS A 137 -1.03 -20.69 17.54
CA LYS A 137 -0.79 -19.63 18.53
C LYS A 137 -1.50 -18.34 18.19
N PHE A 138 -1.48 -17.95 16.91
CA PHE A 138 -2.02 -16.67 16.47
C PHE A 138 -3.18 -16.89 15.52
N VAL A 139 -4.26 -16.14 15.71
CA VAL A 139 -5.34 -16.01 14.73
C VAL A 139 -5.03 -14.82 13.84
N ARG A 140 -4.60 -15.10 12.62
CA ARG A 140 -4.33 -14.09 11.59
C ARG A 140 -5.58 -13.79 10.79
N GLY A 141 -5.74 -12.53 10.37
CA GLY A 141 -6.90 -12.06 9.63
C GLY A 141 -6.53 -11.29 8.37
N PHE A 142 -7.25 -11.54 7.29
CA PHE A 142 -7.16 -10.81 6.03
C PHE A 142 -8.56 -10.39 5.56
N SER A 143 -8.66 -9.17 5.05
CA SER A 143 -9.79 -8.76 4.24
C SER A 143 -9.84 -9.60 2.97
N ILE A 144 -11.05 -9.76 2.43
CA ILE A 144 -11.23 -10.51 1.19
C ILE A 144 -10.47 -9.89 0.00
N THR A 145 -10.34 -8.56 -0.03
CA THR A 145 -9.58 -7.84 -1.06
C THR A 145 -8.11 -8.24 -0.99
N THR A 146 -7.50 -8.18 0.19
CA THR A 146 -6.13 -8.65 0.43
C THR A 146 -5.95 -10.09 0.00
N LEU A 147 -6.91 -10.95 0.34
CA LEU A 147 -6.87 -12.37 0.01
C LEU A 147 -6.87 -12.62 -1.50
N GLN A 148 -7.74 -11.91 -2.25
CA GLN A 148 -7.77 -12.00 -3.72
C GLN A 148 -6.43 -11.60 -4.35
N PHE A 149 -5.73 -10.60 -3.79
CA PHE A 149 -4.38 -10.24 -4.26
C PHE A 149 -3.31 -11.26 -3.88
N MET A 150 -3.31 -11.71 -2.62
CA MET A 150 -2.31 -12.66 -2.14
C MET A 150 -2.37 -13.99 -2.89
N LEU A 151 -3.57 -14.50 -3.18
CA LEU A 151 -3.76 -15.75 -3.92
C LEU A 151 -3.25 -15.71 -5.37
N ARG A 152 -2.93 -14.53 -5.90
CA ARG A 152 -2.34 -14.35 -7.24
C ARG A 152 -0.82 -14.37 -7.24
N GLN A 153 -0.20 -14.31 -6.06
CA GLN A 153 1.25 -14.33 -5.93
C GLN A 153 1.80 -15.74 -6.22
N PRO A 154 3.04 -15.86 -6.75
CA PRO A 154 3.68 -17.16 -6.88
C PRO A 154 3.88 -17.80 -5.51
N ARG A 155 3.67 -19.12 -5.41
CA ARG A 155 3.92 -19.88 -4.18
C ARG A 155 5.44 -20.06 -3.95
N PRO A 156 5.90 -20.17 -2.69
CA PRO A 156 5.11 -20.12 -1.45
C PRO A 156 4.65 -18.70 -1.11
N ILE A 157 3.42 -18.57 -0.59
CA ILE A 157 2.89 -17.31 -0.08
C ILE A 157 3.32 -17.17 1.39
N LEU A 158 3.94 -16.04 1.73
CA LEU A 158 4.36 -15.73 3.09
C LEU A 158 3.36 -14.77 3.74
N HIS A 159 3.09 -14.95 5.03
CA HIS A 159 2.34 -13.98 5.81
C HIS A 159 3.12 -12.65 5.87
N PRO A 160 2.48 -11.48 5.60
CA PRO A 160 3.20 -10.21 5.42
C PRO A 160 4.01 -9.76 6.65
N VAL A 161 3.52 -10.07 7.85
CA VAL A 161 4.14 -9.62 9.12
C VAL A 161 5.16 -10.64 9.63
N SER A 162 4.70 -11.85 9.91
CA SER A 162 5.51 -12.93 10.51
C SER A 162 6.49 -13.56 9.53
N ARG A 163 6.29 -13.37 8.22
CA ARG A 163 7.05 -14.00 7.12
C ARG A 163 7.00 -15.53 7.10
N GLN A 164 6.11 -16.13 7.88
CA GLN A 164 5.91 -17.57 7.86
C GLN A 164 5.17 -18.01 6.60
N VAL A 165 5.47 -19.22 6.14
CA VAL A 165 4.77 -19.82 4.99
C VAL A 165 3.33 -20.12 5.38
N ILE A 166 2.37 -19.59 4.62
CA ILE A 166 0.96 -19.94 4.79
C ILE A 166 0.74 -21.33 4.21
N GLN A 167 0.19 -22.24 5.01
CA GLN A 167 -0.01 -23.64 4.63
C GLN A 167 -0.95 -23.76 3.41
N ASP A 168 -0.67 -24.70 2.51
CA ASP A 168 -1.46 -24.90 1.30
C ASP A 168 -2.95 -25.16 1.58
N GLY A 169 -3.27 -25.93 2.63
CA GLY A 169 -4.67 -26.18 3.02
C GLY A 169 -5.42 -24.91 3.47
N VAL A 170 -4.70 -23.93 4.04
CA VAL A 170 -5.27 -22.61 4.37
C VAL A 170 -5.53 -21.83 3.09
N LEU A 171 -4.59 -21.85 2.13
CA LEU A 171 -4.71 -21.19 0.83
C LEU A 171 -5.85 -21.80 -0.01
N GLU A 172 -6.00 -23.12 -0.03
CA GLU A 172 -7.11 -23.81 -0.70
C GLU A 172 -8.47 -23.43 -0.10
N ARG A 173 -8.53 -23.27 1.23
CA ARG A 173 -9.74 -22.79 1.91
C ARG A 173 -10.05 -21.34 1.54
N ALA A 174 -9.03 -20.48 1.50
CA ALA A 174 -9.15 -19.11 1.03
C ALA A 174 -9.65 -19.02 -0.42
N GLU A 175 -9.10 -19.83 -1.33
CA GLU A 175 -9.54 -19.88 -2.74
C GLU A 175 -11.02 -20.30 -2.85
N ARG A 176 -11.46 -21.28 -2.04
CA ARG A 176 -12.87 -21.69 -1.99
C ARG A 176 -13.76 -20.57 -1.48
N MET A 177 -13.34 -19.82 -0.46
CA MET A 177 -14.08 -18.67 0.05
C MET A 177 -14.26 -17.59 -1.01
N VAL A 178 -13.17 -17.20 -1.69
CA VAL A 178 -13.21 -16.20 -2.77
C VAL A 178 -14.16 -16.63 -3.88
N LYS A 179 -14.02 -17.86 -4.38
CA LYS A 179 -14.90 -18.40 -5.44
C LYS A 179 -16.38 -18.42 -5.03
N LEU A 180 -16.67 -18.75 -3.77
CA LEU A 180 -18.04 -18.75 -3.25
C LEU A 180 -18.63 -17.33 -3.26
N LEU A 181 -17.88 -16.34 -2.76
CA LEU A 181 -18.32 -14.96 -2.68
C LEU A 181 -18.47 -14.31 -4.07
N GLU A 182 -17.58 -14.65 -5.01
CA GLU A 182 -17.71 -14.23 -6.42
C GLU A 182 -18.95 -14.84 -7.07
N ALA A 183 -19.18 -16.15 -6.87
CA ALA A 183 -20.34 -16.85 -7.43
C ALA A 183 -21.68 -16.32 -6.87
N SER A 184 -21.70 -15.85 -5.61
CA SER A 184 -22.88 -15.22 -5.02
C SER A 184 -23.06 -13.75 -5.41
N GLY A 185 -22.08 -13.14 -6.09
CA GLY A 185 -22.05 -11.70 -6.38
C GLY A 185 -21.86 -10.84 -5.14
N ALA A 186 -21.30 -11.40 -4.06
CA ALA A 186 -21.02 -10.68 -2.82
C ALA A 186 -19.74 -9.84 -2.94
N ILE A 187 -18.80 -10.28 -3.78
CA ILE A 187 -17.60 -9.54 -4.15
C ILE A 187 -17.44 -9.52 -5.67
N GLU A 188 -16.76 -8.51 -6.18
CA GLU A 188 -16.36 -8.45 -7.58
C GLU A 188 -15.02 -9.19 -7.76
N PRO A 189 -14.87 -10.01 -8.82
CA PRO A 189 -13.59 -10.64 -9.10
C PRO A 189 -12.57 -9.57 -9.49
N ILE A 190 -11.36 -9.64 -8.92
CA ILE A 190 -10.28 -8.76 -9.34
C ILE A 190 -9.85 -9.17 -10.75
N THR A 191 -10.17 -8.34 -11.73
CA THR A 191 -9.82 -8.62 -13.12
C THR A 191 -8.30 -8.66 -13.31
N VAL A 192 -7.82 -9.59 -14.15
CA VAL A 192 -6.40 -9.72 -14.55
C VAL A 192 -6.06 -8.69 -15.65
N ARG A 193 -6.59 -7.47 -15.53
CA ARG A 193 -6.23 -6.38 -16.43
C ARG A 193 -5.02 -5.69 -15.84
N ASP A 194 -4.07 -5.31 -16.70
CA ASP A 194 -2.96 -4.48 -16.25
C ASP A 194 -3.48 -3.06 -15.99
N LEU A 195 -3.87 -2.80 -14.74
CA LEU A 195 -4.48 -1.54 -14.32
C LEU A 195 -3.59 -0.33 -14.61
N ALA A 196 -2.27 -0.53 -14.74
CA ALA A 196 -1.30 0.51 -15.10
C ALA A 196 -1.38 0.94 -16.58
N THR A 197 -2.14 0.22 -17.42
CA THR A 197 -2.25 0.50 -18.87
C THR A 197 -3.69 0.73 -19.33
N LEU A 198 -4.66 0.70 -18.40
CA LEU A 198 -6.06 0.95 -18.73
C LEU A 198 -6.24 2.34 -19.35
N PRO A 199 -7.05 2.46 -20.42
CA PRO A 199 -7.39 3.74 -21.01
C PRO A 199 -8.07 4.67 -19.99
N GLN A 200 -7.77 5.97 -20.05
CA GLN A 200 -8.33 6.97 -19.12
C GLN A 200 -9.86 6.92 -19.01
N LYS A 201 -10.56 6.65 -20.12
CA LYS A 201 -12.03 6.60 -20.17
C LYS A 201 -12.63 5.42 -19.41
N GLU A 202 -11.83 4.40 -19.13
CA GLU A 202 -12.25 3.17 -18.44
C GLU A 202 -11.86 3.19 -16.95
N LEU A 203 -11.09 4.19 -16.51
CA LEU A 203 -10.62 4.26 -15.13
C LEU A 203 -11.77 4.49 -14.16
N THR A 204 -11.88 3.59 -13.20
CA THR A 204 -12.74 3.78 -12.04
C THR A 204 -11.90 4.08 -10.80
N ARG A 205 -12.55 4.64 -9.78
CA ARG A 205 -11.93 4.83 -8.45
C ARG A 205 -11.44 3.49 -7.88
N ARG A 206 -12.24 2.43 -8.04
CA ARG A 206 -11.92 1.08 -7.56
C ARG A 206 -10.67 0.51 -8.23
N ASP A 207 -10.52 0.71 -9.53
CA ASP A 207 -9.30 0.30 -10.24
C ASP A 207 -8.05 0.99 -9.66
N MET A 208 -8.16 2.25 -9.26
CA MET A 208 -7.04 2.98 -8.65
C MET A 208 -6.77 2.54 -7.21
N GLN A 209 -7.79 2.17 -6.43
CA GLN A 209 -7.59 1.55 -5.11
C GLN A 209 -6.85 0.21 -5.25
N HIS A 210 -7.30 -0.65 -6.18
CA HIS A 210 -6.66 -1.93 -6.49
C HIS A 210 -5.19 -1.77 -6.94
N LEU A 211 -4.92 -0.83 -7.85
CA LEU A 211 -3.56 -0.54 -8.29
C LEU A 211 -2.70 0.04 -7.16
N SER A 212 -3.28 0.91 -6.31
CA SER A 212 -2.59 1.46 -5.14
C SER A 212 -2.18 0.35 -4.18
N LEU A 213 -3.11 -0.56 -3.85
CA LEU A 213 -2.83 -1.70 -2.98
C LEU A 213 -1.71 -2.60 -3.55
N GLU A 214 -1.72 -2.87 -4.86
CA GLU A 214 -0.64 -3.63 -5.51
C GLU A 214 0.73 -2.94 -5.32
N VAL A 215 0.81 -1.62 -5.52
CA VAL A 215 2.05 -0.85 -5.34
C VAL A 215 2.49 -0.84 -3.88
N TRP A 216 1.56 -0.66 -2.95
CA TRP A 216 1.86 -0.62 -1.50
C TRP A 216 2.29 -1.97 -0.96
N GLN A 217 1.81 -3.08 -1.51
CA GLN A 217 2.32 -4.42 -1.17
C GLN A 217 3.82 -4.58 -1.48
N LEU A 218 4.35 -3.88 -2.48
CA LEU A 218 5.79 -3.90 -2.78
C LEU A 218 6.59 -3.20 -1.68
N LEU A 219 6.03 -2.15 -1.06
CA LEU A 219 6.59 -1.46 0.11
C LEU A 219 6.45 -2.25 1.40
N GLY A 220 5.39 -3.04 1.54
CA GLY A 220 5.16 -3.92 2.70
C GLY A 220 6.32 -4.89 2.94
N ARG A 221 7.09 -5.24 1.89
CA ARG A 221 8.34 -6.02 2.02
C ARG A 221 9.40 -5.32 2.87
N GLN A 222 9.33 -4.01 3.01
CA GLN A 222 10.22 -3.17 3.80
C GLN A 222 9.51 -2.61 5.04
N SER A 223 8.40 -3.23 5.46
CA SER A 223 7.62 -2.82 6.63
C SER A 223 7.05 -1.41 6.53
N VAL A 224 6.83 -0.92 5.29
CA VAL A 224 6.13 0.33 5.02
C VAL A 224 4.73 0.00 4.51
N TYR A 225 3.74 0.47 5.25
CA TYR A 225 2.33 0.27 4.98
C TYR A 225 1.61 1.59 4.73
N VAL A 226 0.94 1.68 3.58
CA VAL A 226 0.21 2.85 3.09
C VAL A 226 -1.21 2.41 2.74
N GLU A 227 -2.21 3.21 3.14
CA GLU A 227 -3.62 2.90 2.87
C GLU A 227 -3.93 3.07 1.38
N GLU A 228 -4.76 2.21 0.80
CA GLU A 228 -5.07 2.20 -0.64
C GLU A 228 -5.73 3.50 -1.13
N ASP A 229 -6.51 4.15 -0.26
CA ASP A 229 -7.17 5.43 -0.56
C ASP A 229 -6.22 6.64 -0.52
N THR A 230 -5.00 6.50 0.01
CA THR A 230 -4.08 7.62 0.24
C THR A 230 -3.87 8.49 -1.00
N LEU A 231 -3.65 7.87 -2.16
CA LEU A 231 -3.46 8.57 -3.44
C LEU A 231 -4.79 8.90 -4.12
N VAL A 232 -5.77 8.03 -3.97
CA VAL A 232 -7.07 8.11 -4.66
C VAL A 232 -7.91 9.28 -4.15
N ASP A 233 -7.74 9.64 -2.88
CA ASP A 233 -8.41 10.78 -2.23
C ASP A 233 -7.67 12.11 -2.36
N MET A 234 -6.50 12.13 -3.01
CA MET A 234 -5.77 13.39 -3.20
C MET A 234 -6.50 14.31 -4.18
N ASP A 235 -6.57 15.58 -3.83
CA ASP A 235 -6.99 16.61 -4.77
C ASP A 235 -5.88 16.92 -5.79
N ARG A 236 -6.23 17.70 -6.81
CA ARG A 236 -5.31 18.09 -7.89
C ARG A 236 -4.06 18.80 -7.38
N THR A 237 -4.17 19.62 -6.34
CA THR A 237 -3.04 20.38 -5.77
C THR A 237 -2.08 19.42 -5.07
N GLN A 238 -2.62 18.49 -4.28
CA GLN A 238 -1.85 17.45 -3.61
C GLN A 238 -1.14 16.54 -4.60
N ILE A 239 -1.80 16.14 -5.70
CA ILE A 239 -1.17 15.31 -6.75
C ILE A 239 -0.01 16.06 -7.41
N LEU A 240 -0.18 17.34 -7.74
CA LEU A 240 0.89 18.16 -8.33
C LEU A 240 2.08 18.32 -7.36
N MET A 241 1.80 18.55 -6.08
CA MET A 241 2.81 18.64 -5.05
C MET A 241 3.55 17.32 -4.89
N LEU A 242 2.84 16.20 -4.73
CA LEU A 242 3.44 14.87 -4.65
C LEU A 242 4.32 14.57 -5.86
N ASN A 243 3.84 14.88 -7.07
CA ASN A 243 4.60 14.70 -8.30
C ASN A 243 5.89 15.52 -8.31
N SER A 244 5.83 16.77 -7.83
CA SER A 244 7.01 17.63 -7.71
C SER A 244 8.03 17.07 -6.73
N GLU A 245 7.57 16.67 -5.54
CA GLU A 245 8.43 16.09 -4.49
C GLU A 245 9.06 14.76 -4.92
N LEU A 246 8.28 13.85 -5.52
CA LEU A 246 8.79 12.60 -6.06
C LEU A 246 9.90 12.86 -7.09
N ARG A 247 9.73 13.84 -7.99
CA ARG A 247 10.73 14.18 -9.01
C ARG A 247 11.98 14.79 -8.41
N SER A 248 11.85 15.75 -7.48
CA SER A 248 12.99 16.39 -6.82
C SER A 248 13.77 15.36 -5.99
N MET A 249 13.11 14.64 -5.08
CA MET A 249 13.75 13.63 -4.24
C MET A 249 14.41 12.53 -5.08
N PHE A 250 13.77 12.04 -6.14
CA PHE A 250 14.37 11.02 -7.01
C PHE A 250 15.58 11.56 -7.79
N THR A 251 15.57 12.83 -8.20
CA THR A 251 16.70 13.45 -8.91
C THR A 251 17.89 13.69 -7.97
N GLU A 252 17.62 14.11 -6.74
CA GLU A 252 18.63 14.44 -5.74
C GLU A 252 19.29 13.20 -5.11
N ASN A 253 18.55 12.08 -4.98
CA ASN A 253 19.05 10.88 -4.29
C ASN A 253 19.61 9.80 -5.24
N PHE A 254 19.45 9.94 -6.55
CA PHE A 254 19.95 8.96 -7.53
C PHE A 254 20.78 9.64 -8.61
N THR A 255 21.93 9.05 -8.95
CA THR A 255 22.76 9.49 -10.09
C THR A 255 22.03 9.30 -11.42
N GLU A 256 22.49 10.00 -12.47
CA GLU A 256 21.87 9.87 -13.79
C GLU A 256 21.86 8.42 -14.31
N ASP A 257 22.97 7.70 -14.16
CA ASP A 257 23.07 6.30 -14.58
C ASP A 257 22.10 5.40 -13.81
N GLN A 258 21.96 5.61 -12.49
CA GLN A 258 20.97 4.90 -11.68
C GLN A 258 19.55 5.20 -12.13
N ARG A 259 19.22 6.47 -12.41
CA ARG A 259 17.89 6.85 -12.90
C ARG A 259 17.57 6.21 -14.25
N ARG A 260 18.55 6.13 -15.16
CA ARG A 260 18.40 5.46 -16.46
C ARG A 260 18.21 3.95 -16.34
N GLN A 261 18.70 3.31 -15.27
CA GLN A 261 18.41 1.90 -14.99
C GLN A 261 16.92 1.69 -14.70
N PHE A 262 16.25 2.64 -14.03
CA PHE A 262 14.81 2.57 -13.77
C PHE A 262 13.98 2.96 -15.01
N PHE A 263 14.35 4.04 -15.69
CA PHE A 263 13.59 4.62 -16.81
C PHE A 263 14.50 4.92 -18.00
N PRO A 264 14.80 3.95 -18.87
CA PRO A 264 15.56 4.21 -20.07
C PRO A 264 14.73 4.98 -21.12
N PRO A 265 15.36 5.85 -21.94
CA PRO A 265 16.79 6.20 -21.95
C PRO A 265 17.14 7.41 -21.08
N ASP A 266 16.17 8.20 -20.62
CA ASP A 266 16.37 9.55 -20.07
C ASP A 266 16.42 9.61 -18.55
N GLY A 267 15.99 8.56 -17.86
CA GLY A 267 15.97 8.47 -16.40
C GLY A 267 14.93 9.38 -15.75
N ARG A 268 13.85 9.75 -16.45
CA ARG A 268 12.89 10.76 -15.97
C ARG A 268 11.51 10.16 -15.66
N PRO A 269 11.26 9.73 -14.41
CA PRO A 269 9.90 9.35 -14.01
C PRO A 269 8.98 10.56 -13.86
N PHE A 270 7.68 10.27 -13.83
CA PHE A 270 6.61 11.20 -13.47
C PHE A 270 6.45 12.43 -14.39
N MET A 271 6.93 12.35 -15.62
CA MET A 271 6.89 13.47 -16.57
C MET A 271 5.49 13.73 -17.14
N LYS A 272 4.66 12.69 -17.27
CA LYS A 272 3.34 12.76 -17.94
C LYS A 272 2.20 13.20 -17.03
N ILE A 273 2.46 13.45 -15.74
CA ILE A 273 1.42 13.75 -14.76
C ILE A 273 0.80 15.14 -14.99
N HIS A 274 1.64 16.12 -15.35
CA HIS A 274 1.14 17.47 -15.66
C HIS A 274 0.27 17.45 -16.92
N GLU A 275 0.67 16.69 -17.95
CA GLU A 275 -0.14 16.49 -19.15
C GLU A 275 -1.45 15.76 -18.85
N ALA A 276 -1.45 14.76 -17.97
CA ALA A 276 -2.69 14.07 -17.58
C ALA A 276 -3.69 14.99 -16.84
N LEU A 277 -3.19 15.94 -16.06
CA LEU A 277 -4.03 16.89 -15.30
C LEU A 277 -4.50 18.07 -16.15
N MET A 278 -3.63 18.59 -17.01
CA MET A 278 -3.89 19.80 -17.81
C MET A 278 -4.42 19.49 -19.21
N GLY A 279 -3.96 18.39 -19.78
CA GLY A 279 -4.26 17.94 -21.14
C GLY A 279 -5.63 17.30 -21.26
N GLY A 280 -6.17 17.35 -22.48
CA GLY A 280 -7.48 16.83 -22.83
C GLY A 280 -8.45 17.93 -23.24
N GLY A 281 -9.22 17.67 -24.30
CA GLY A 281 -10.33 18.54 -24.72
C GLY A 281 -11.31 18.81 -23.59
N GLU A 282 -12.11 19.87 -23.73
CA GLU A 282 -13.08 20.33 -22.71
C GLU A 282 -14.03 19.23 -22.22
N ASP A 283 -14.16 18.13 -22.97
CA ASP A 283 -15.08 17.01 -22.70
C ASP A 283 -14.64 16.01 -21.62
N ILE A 284 -13.39 16.04 -21.12
CA ILE A 284 -12.94 15.05 -20.11
C ILE A 284 -13.22 15.56 -18.69
N PRO A 285 -14.06 14.87 -17.89
CA PRO A 285 -14.33 15.22 -16.51
C PRO A 285 -13.06 15.33 -15.64
N THR A 286 -13.01 16.35 -14.78
CA THR A 286 -11.89 16.57 -13.86
C THR A 286 -11.54 15.34 -13.03
N SER A 287 -12.54 14.58 -12.56
CA SER A 287 -12.32 13.34 -11.79
C SER A 287 -11.53 12.29 -12.58
N LEU A 288 -11.80 12.12 -13.87
CA LEU A 288 -11.05 11.18 -14.73
C LEU A 288 -9.64 11.68 -15.03
N ARG A 289 -9.40 12.99 -15.06
CA ARG A 289 -8.05 13.57 -15.15
C ARG A 289 -7.24 13.28 -13.88
N THR A 290 -7.85 13.48 -12.72
CA THR A 290 -7.26 13.14 -11.41
C THR A 290 -6.90 11.64 -11.35
N LEU A 291 -7.83 10.75 -11.71
CA LEU A 291 -7.56 9.30 -11.69
C LEU A 291 -6.46 8.91 -12.68
N SER A 292 -6.42 9.51 -13.87
CA SER A 292 -5.34 9.27 -14.84
C SER A 292 -3.97 9.73 -14.33
N ALA A 293 -3.92 10.87 -13.64
CA ALA A 293 -2.70 11.34 -12.99
C ALA A 293 -2.24 10.39 -11.87
N VAL A 294 -3.16 9.92 -11.03
CA VAL A 294 -2.87 8.91 -10.00
C VAL A 294 -2.36 7.62 -10.62
N GLN A 295 -3.00 7.13 -11.70
CA GLN A 295 -2.55 5.96 -12.45
C GLN A 295 -1.10 6.11 -12.94
N GLY A 296 -0.75 7.29 -13.48
CA GLY A 296 0.60 7.59 -13.95
C GLY A 296 1.64 7.52 -12.81
N ILE A 297 1.33 8.11 -11.65
CA ILE A 297 2.20 8.05 -10.47
C ILE A 297 2.38 6.60 -10.02
N LEU A 298 1.29 5.86 -9.86
CA LEU A 298 1.31 4.46 -9.41
C LEU A 298 2.10 3.56 -10.35
N LYS A 299 1.95 3.75 -11.67
CA LYS A 299 2.71 3.01 -12.68
C LYS A 299 4.22 3.22 -12.53
N ASP A 300 4.64 4.46 -12.36
CA ASP A 300 6.06 4.79 -12.21
C ASP A 300 6.60 4.27 -10.87
N LEU A 301 5.84 4.40 -9.77
CA LEU A 301 6.19 3.81 -8.48
C LEU A 301 6.33 2.28 -8.56
N ARG A 302 5.40 1.58 -9.21
CA ARG A 302 5.47 0.13 -9.44
C ARG A 302 6.75 -0.25 -10.17
N THR A 303 7.11 0.51 -11.20
CA THR A 303 8.32 0.30 -12.01
C THR A 303 9.56 0.45 -11.14
N ILE A 304 9.66 1.52 -10.36
CA ILE A 304 10.79 1.77 -9.45
C ILE A 304 10.92 0.64 -8.44
N LEU A 305 9.83 0.31 -7.73
CA LEU A 305 9.83 -0.69 -6.66
C LEU A 305 10.14 -2.11 -7.15
N THR A 306 9.70 -2.45 -8.36
CA THR A 306 9.93 -3.77 -8.95
C THR A 306 11.36 -3.92 -9.46
N ASN A 307 11.90 -2.86 -10.08
CA ASN A 307 13.21 -2.91 -10.74
C ASN A 307 14.37 -2.45 -9.84
N ALA A 308 14.09 -1.98 -8.62
CA ALA A 308 15.12 -1.53 -7.70
C ALA A 308 16.12 -2.64 -7.35
N PRO A 309 17.43 -2.43 -7.60
CA PRO A 309 18.48 -3.28 -7.06
C PRO A 309 18.39 -3.37 -5.53
N ASP A 310 18.79 -4.50 -4.95
CA ASP A 310 18.67 -4.74 -3.50
C ASP A 310 19.34 -3.66 -2.64
N ASN A 311 20.51 -3.16 -3.08
CA ASN A 311 21.23 -2.09 -2.39
C ASN A 311 20.57 -0.70 -2.51
N MET A 312 19.56 -0.55 -3.38
CA MET A 312 18.83 0.71 -3.60
C MET A 312 17.42 0.70 -3.02
N LYS A 313 16.91 -0.48 -2.62
CA LYS A 313 15.54 -0.65 -2.12
C LYS A 313 15.20 0.26 -0.94
N PHE A 314 16.12 0.43 0.00
CA PHE A 314 15.93 1.33 1.14
C PHE A 314 15.86 2.80 0.69
N MET A 315 16.72 3.23 -0.22
CA MET A 315 16.73 4.60 -0.73
C MET A 315 15.46 4.91 -1.54
N VAL A 316 15.01 3.95 -2.36
CA VAL A 316 13.73 4.06 -3.10
C VAL A 316 12.57 4.27 -2.12
N THR A 317 12.51 3.46 -1.05
CA THR A 317 11.46 3.59 -0.05
C THR A 317 11.54 4.92 0.69
N TYR A 318 12.75 5.37 1.04
CA TYR A 318 12.96 6.69 1.65
C TYR A 318 12.41 7.82 0.77
N VAL A 319 12.72 7.82 -0.53
CA VAL A 319 12.22 8.82 -1.49
C VAL A 319 10.69 8.80 -1.57
N ILE A 320 10.08 7.60 -1.67
CA ILE A 320 8.64 7.47 -1.80
C ILE A 320 7.91 7.92 -0.53
N VAL A 321 8.38 7.47 0.64
CA VAL A 321 7.78 7.82 1.94
C VAL A 321 7.99 9.30 2.26
N GLY A 322 9.17 9.85 1.94
CA GLY A 322 9.48 11.27 2.09
C GLY A 322 8.52 12.16 1.30
N ALA A 323 8.36 11.88 0.00
CA ALA A 323 7.46 12.63 -0.86
C ALA A 323 5.99 12.50 -0.42
N LEU A 324 5.55 11.29 -0.03
CA LEU A 324 4.20 11.07 0.49
C LEU A 324 3.95 11.81 1.81
N ALA A 325 4.94 11.92 2.69
CA ALA A 325 4.81 12.60 3.99
C ALA A 325 4.55 14.12 3.82
N VAL A 326 5.02 14.74 2.73
CA VAL A 326 4.74 16.14 2.42
C VAL A 326 3.24 16.38 2.26
N VAL A 327 2.56 15.50 1.53
CA VAL A 327 1.14 15.65 1.16
C VAL A 327 0.16 14.90 2.08
N SER A 328 0.64 13.90 2.84
CA SER A 328 -0.17 13.06 3.72
C SER A 328 0.23 13.21 5.19
N GLY A 329 -0.65 13.83 5.97
CA GLY A 329 -0.53 13.94 7.43
C GLY A 329 -0.39 12.58 8.14
N PRO A 330 -1.24 11.59 7.84
CA PRO A 330 -1.12 10.24 8.42
C PRO A 330 0.24 9.57 8.18
N ILE A 331 0.79 9.66 6.96
CA ILE A 331 2.11 9.08 6.62
C ILE A 331 3.22 9.80 7.38
N ARG A 332 3.18 11.14 7.41
CA ARG A 332 4.13 11.95 8.17
C ARG A 332 4.14 11.57 9.65
N SER A 333 2.97 11.50 10.28
CA SER A 333 2.87 11.11 11.70
C SER A 333 3.39 9.70 11.95
N ARG A 334 3.16 8.76 11.03
CA ARG A 334 3.54 7.35 11.18
C ARG A 334 5.03 7.10 10.98
N TYR A 335 5.67 7.74 10.01
CA TYR A 335 7.05 7.43 9.62
C TYR A 335 8.07 8.51 9.99
N MET A 336 7.70 9.79 9.95
CA MET A 336 8.70 10.87 10.14
C MET A 336 9.03 11.15 11.60
N THR A 337 8.12 10.84 12.53
CA THR A 337 8.36 10.98 13.98
C THR A 337 9.42 10.00 14.51
N GLY A 338 9.60 8.86 13.86
CA GLY A 338 10.65 7.88 14.18
C GLY A 338 11.93 8.04 13.35
N LEU A 339 11.80 8.48 12.09
CA LEU A 339 12.95 8.70 11.22
C LEU A 339 13.84 9.86 11.68
N SER A 340 13.30 10.86 12.38
CA SER A 340 14.10 11.94 12.96
C SER A 340 15.13 11.45 13.99
N HIS A 341 14.91 10.30 14.62
CA HIS A 341 15.85 9.71 15.59
C HIS A 341 16.81 8.70 14.96
N SER A 342 16.49 8.14 13.79
CA SER A 342 17.35 7.17 13.10
C SER A 342 18.31 7.79 12.08
N PHE A 343 18.17 9.10 11.82
CA PHE A 343 19.12 9.93 11.08
C PHE A 343 19.80 10.98 11.98
N GLU A 344 20.01 10.67 13.27
CA GLU A 344 21.05 11.36 14.03
C GLU A 344 22.40 11.03 13.38
N ILE A 345 22.75 11.81 12.36
CA ILE A 345 24.13 11.97 11.92
C ILE A 345 24.86 12.45 13.17
N SER A 346 25.64 11.56 13.78
CA SER A 346 26.46 11.89 14.94
C SER A 346 27.22 13.18 14.62
N PRO A 347 27.06 14.27 15.41
CA PRO A 347 27.80 15.51 15.18
C PRO A 347 29.32 15.34 15.31
N ALA A 348 29.80 14.14 15.67
CA ALA A 348 31.20 13.85 15.96
C ALA A 348 32.06 13.48 14.74
N ASP A 349 31.49 13.23 13.55
CA ASP A 349 32.28 12.76 12.38
C ASP A 349 32.43 13.78 11.25
N VAL A 350 31.96 15.02 11.43
CA VAL A 350 32.31 16.13 10.52
C VAL A 350 33.49 16.89 11.13
N HIS A 351 34.68 16.29 11.05
CA HIS A 351 35.92 17.04 11.13
C HIS A 351 35.98 17.93 9.90
N TYR A 352 35.59 19.20 10.06
CA TYR A 352 36.02 20.23 9.13
C TYR A 352 37.52 20.41 9.38
N ASP A 353 38.34 19.87 8.48
CA ASP A 353 39.72 20.32 8.32
C ASP A 353 39.64 21.77 7.83
N ASP A 354 39.59 22.70 8.78
CA ASP A 354 39.45 24.15 8.58
C ASP A 354 40.78 24.81 8.16
N ASP A 355 41.68 24.04 7.53
CA ASP A 355 42.99 24.53 7.12
C ASP A 355 43.16 24.41 5.60
N GLU A 356 43.49 25.55 4.98
CA GLU A 356 43.92 25.73 3.58
C GLU A 356 42.83 26.04 2.54
N TYR A 357 42.16 27.19 2.68
CA TYR A 357 41.92 28.04 1.50
C TYR A 357 42.61 29.39 1.67
N SER A 358 43.91 29.37 1.34
CA SER A 358 44.69 30.58 1.08
C SER A 358 44.06 31.30 -0.11
N SER A 359 43.50 32.47 0.18
CA SER A 359 43.14 33.53 -0.76
C SER A 359 44.23 33.73 -1.82
N SER A 360 43.96 33.33 -3.05
CA SER A 360 44.65 33.87 -4.22
C SER A 360 43.65 34.68 -5.03
N ASP A 361 43.85 36.00 -4.94
CA ASP A 361 43.42 37.03 -5.87
C ASP A 361 43.63 36.66 -7.35
N SER A 362 43.03 37.47 -8.22
CA SER A 362 43.01 37.48 -9.70
C SER A 362 41.86 36.68 -10.32
N ASP A 363 41.09 37.18 -11.27
CA ASP A 363 41.28 38.36 -12.11
C ASP A 363 39.91 38.75 -12.69
N GLU A 364 39.66 40.06 -12.82
CA GLU A 364 38.51 40.60 -13.53
C GLU A 364 38.68 40.32 -15.03
N GLY A 365 37.87 39.40 -15.56
CA GLY A 365 37.79 39.12 -16.99
C GLY A 365 36.49 39.65 -17.57
N ASP A 366 36.54 40.87 -18.11
CA ASP A 366 35.60 41.42 -19.09
C ASP A 366 35.18 40.35 -20.11
N TYR A 367 33.87 40.07 -20.23
CA TYR A 367 33.35 39.41 -21.42
C TYR A 367 32.40 40.32 -22.19
N VAL A 368 32.92 40.70 -23.34
CA VAL A 368 32.43 41.61 -24.37
C VAL A 368 31.14 41.07 -25.00
N GLY A 369 30.21 41.98 -25.25
CA GLY A 369 28.99 41.70 -26.00
C GLY A 369 29.28 41.25 -27.42
N HIS A 370 28.53 40.26 -27.89
CA HIS A 370 28.36 40.01 -29.31
C HIS A 370 26.94 40.38 -29.70
N GLU A 371 26.87 41.51 -30.39
CA GLU A 371 25.77 41.94 -31.25
C GLU A 371 25.67 41.01 -32.46
N ASP A 372 24.42 40.83 -32.88
CA ASP A 372 23.94 40.77 -34.26
C ASP A 372 24.38 39.65 -35.22
N GLU A 373 23.55 39.52 -36.26
CA GLU A 373 23.58 38.59 -37.40
C GLU A 373 22.80 37.27 -37.16
N ASP A 374 21.87 36.85 -38.01
CA ASP A 374 21.47 37.38 -39.31
C ASP A 374 20.11 36.82 -39.72
N ASP A 375 19.39 37.65 -40.48
CA ASP A 375 18.29 37.27 -41.36
C ASP A 375 18.82 36.33 -42.45
N SER A 376 18.23 35.14 -42.61
CA SER A 376 18.18 34.51 -43.93
C SER A 376 17.10 33.43 -44.03
N GLU A 377 16.13 33.70 -44.91
CA GLU A 377 15.59 32.79 -45.92
C GLU A 377 14.70 31.63 -45.40
N ARG A 378 13.38 31.72 -45.62
CA ARG A 378 12.70 31.24 -46.84
C ARG A 378 13.14 29.83 -47.21
N ASP A 379 12.22 28.87 -47.07
CA ASP A 379 11.88 28.03 -48.21
C ASP A 379 10.43 27.54 -48.09
N ASP A 380 9.68 27.89 -49.11
CA ASP A 380 8.37 27.37 -49.46
C ASP A 380 8.50 25.88 -49.79
N LEU A 381 7.70 25.03 -49.14
CA LEU A 381 7.38 23.70 -49.67
C LEU A 381 5.87 23.49 -49.59
N ASP A 382 5.21 24.00 -50.63
CA ASP A 382 4.11 23.26 -51.24
C ASP A 382 4.67 21.92 -51.74
N ASP A 383 4.04 20.80 -51.39
CA ASP A 383 3.83 19.72 -52.34
C ASP A 383 2.71 18.78 -51.87
N GLU A 384 1.90 18.44 -52.86
CA GLU A 384 0.69 17.62 -52.87
C GLU A 384 0.89 16.23 -52.23
N PHE A 385 -0.12 15.74 -51.50
CA PHE A 385 -0.81 14.45 -51.73
C PHE A 385 -1.96 14.21 -50.74
#